data_AF-A0A3N5M8S3-F1
#
_entry.id   AF-A0A3N5M8S3-F1
#
_cell.length_a   1.000
_cell.length_b   1.000
_cell.length_c   1.000
_cell.angle_alpha   90.00
_cell.angle_beta   90.00
_cell.angle_gamma   90.00
#
_symmetry.space_group_name_H-M   'P 1'
#
loop_
_entity.id
_entity.type
_entity.pdbx_description
1 polymer ?
#
loop_
_entity_poly.entity_id
_entity_poly.type
_entity_poly.pdbx_seq_one_letter_code
_entity_poly.pdbx_strand_id
1 'polypeptide(L)'
;GRPSWNIEDPAMIGKYFSETLSIYCGGIDNLYRHHDYTLAILESIRPYPMAKFWLHCHHLTVNGKKMSKSRGNICYTDMLSGEGYSLEEIRFFLIYGHYRRQLNFSGKTMEAATNRLREFRRLVKSIEEWATSKRAIESVISRKIKKVFVDHMDNDLHVDEAFDGMYEILSGIDVLSLKQSEASGIVKALREVDEVLQVMFSKGVQNC
;
A
#
# COMPACT_ATOMS: atom_id res chain seq x y z
N GLY A 1 19.70 -33.31 11.62
CA GLY A 1 19.17 -32.04 12.18
C GLY A 1 18.39 -31.28 11.13
N ARG A 2 17.74 -30.18 11.50
CA ARG A 2 17.12 -29.20 10.58
C ARG A 2 17.74 -27.83 10.83
N PRO A 3 17.85 -26.95 9.82
CA PRO A 3 18.33 -25.60 10.04
C PRO A 3 17.46 -24.87 11.08
N SER A 4 18.07 -24.01 11.88
CA SER A 4 17.32 -23.09 12.72
C SER A 4 16.75 -21.97 11.87
N TRP A 5 15.58 -21.43 12.22
CA TRP A 5 14.97 -20.29 11.53
C TRP A 5 15.97 -19.14 11.24
N ASN A 6 16.86 -18.83 12.18
CA ASN A 6 17.82 -17.72 12.05
C ASN A 6 19.01 -17.98 11.10
N ILE A 7 19.21 -19.20 10.57
CA ILE A 7 20.27 -19.47 9.56
C ILE A 7 19.71 -19.51 8.13
N GLU A 8 18.39 -19.67 7.97
CA GLU A 8 17.75 -19.83 6.67
C GLU A 8 17.88 -18.56 5.82
N ASP A 9 17.54 -17.40 6.39
CA ASP A 9 17.64 -16.10 5.74
C ASP A 9 19.10 -15.74 5.36
N PRO A 10 20.08 -15.81 6.28
CA PRO A 10 21.49 -15.64 5.94
C PRO A 10 21.99 -16.58 4.85
N ALA A 11 21.58 -17.86 4.86
CA ALA A 11 22.02 -18.81 3.85
C ALA A 11 21.49 -18.43 2.45
N MET A 12 20.23 -18.01 2.37
CA MET A 12 19.62 -17.55 1.12
C MET A 12 20.27 -16.26 0.63
N ILE A 13 20.42 -15.25 1.49
CA ILE A 13 21.12 -14.00 1.15
C ILE A 13 22.57 -14.29 0.74
N GLY A 14 23.22 -15.18 1.49
CA GLY A 14 24.50 -15.83 1.23
C GLY A 14 24.69 -16.23 -0.23
N LYS A 15 23.72 -17.00 -0.72
CA LYS A 15 23.73 -17.68 -2.01
C LYS A 15 23.39 -16.75 -3.18
N TYR A 16 22.42 -15.86 -3.01
CA TYR A 16 21.86 -15.08 -4.13
C TYR A 16 22.44 -13.67 -4.24
N PHE A 17 23.06 -13.14 -3.18
CA PHE A 17 23.56 -11.77 -3.16
C PHE A 17 25.01 -11.72 -2.70
N SER A 18 25.88 -11.26 -3.59
CA SER A 18 27.32 -11.05 -3.32
C SER A 18 27.67 -9.61 -2.94
N GLU A 19 26.65 -8.76 -2.73
CA GLU A 19 26.82 -7.33 -2.47
C GLU A 19 25.93 -6.89 -1.29
N THR A 20 26.17 -5.68 -0.78
CA THR A 20 25.29 -5.05 0.22
C THR A 20 23.90 -4.83 -0.39
N LEU A 21 22.86 -5.35 0.28
CA LEU A 21 21.48 -5.15 -0.14
C LEU A 21 21.11 -3.66 -0.07
N SER A 22 20.35 -3.18 -1.06
CA SER A 22 19.81 -1.81 -0.98
C SER A 22 18.78 -1.71 0.14
N ILE A 23 17.83 -2.65 0.19
CA ILE A 23 16.71 -2.65 1.13
C ILE A 23 16.51 -4.08 1.66
N TYR A 24 16.28 -4.21 2.97
CA TYR A 24 15.83 -5.46 3.58
C TYR A 24 14.61 -5.19 4.48
N CYS A 25 13.53 -5.95 4.26
CA CYS A 25 12.22 -5.68 4.84
C CYS A 25 11.79 -6.76 5.84
N GLY A 26 10.91 -6.41 6.77
CA GLY A 26 10.25 -7.38 7.64
C GLY A 26 9.13 -6.77 8.48
N GLY A 27 8.48 -7.58 9.30
CA GLY A 27 7.63 -7.05 10.39
C GLY A 27 8.51 -6.55 11.54
N ILE A 28 8.03 -5.59 12.32
CA ILE A 28 8.79 -5.05 13.47
C ILE A 28 9.14 -6.13 14.52
N ASP A 29 8.37 -7.23 14.60
CA ASP A 29 8.70 -8.42 15.41
C ASP A 29 10.07 -9.01 15.03
N ASN A 30 10.47 -8.92 13.76
CA ASN A 30 11.72 -9.49 13.25
C ASN A 30 12.95 -8.64 13.59
N LEU A 31 12.77 -7.40 14.04
CA LEU A 31 13.89 -6.50 14.32
C LEU A 31 14.86 -7.10 15.35
N TYR A 32 14.33 -7.78 16.35
CA TYR A 32 15.11 -8.41 17.43
C TYR A 32 14.98 -9.94 17.41
N ARG A 33 16.09 -10.64 17.62
CA ARG A 33 16.25 -12.12 17.55
C ARG A 33 15.98 -12.76 16.19
N HIS A 34 15.96 -11.97 15.11
CA HIS A 34 15.91 -12.48 13.75
C HIS A 34 16.80 -11.64 12.84
N HIS A 35 16.47 -10.37 12.59
CA HIS A 35 17.24 -9.49 11.71
C HIS A 35 18.61 -9.10 12.28
N ASP A 36 18.70 -8.89 13.59
CA ASP A 36 19.97 -8.70 14.31
C ASP A 36 20.90 -9.92 14.20
N TYR A 37 20.34 -11.13 14.22
CA TYR A 37 21.10 -12.36 14.04
C TYR A 37 21.49 -12.55 12.57
N THR A 38 20.59 -12.23 11.64
CA THR A 38 20.89 -12.25 10.20
C THR A 38 22.06 -11.31 9.88
N LEU A 39 22.03 -10.09 10.44
CA LEU A 39 23.11 -9.12 10.37
C LEU A 39 24.42 -9.70 10.93
N ALA A 40 24.39 -10.20 12.17
CA ALA A 40 25.57 -10.75 12.84
C ALA A 40 26.20 -11.93 12.08
N ILE A 41 25.38 -12.83 11.54
CA ILE A 41 25.86 -13.98 10.77
C ILE A 41 26.51 -13.51 9.47
N LEU A 42 25.80 -12.69 8.68
CA LEU A 42 26.30 -12.27 7.36
C LEU A 42 27.54 -11.39 7.46
N GLU A 43 27.58 -10.46 8.40
CA GLU A 43 28.74 -9.57 8.59
C GLU A 43 29.93 -10.26 9.27
N SER A 44 29.73 -11.41 9.93
CA SER A 44 30.86 -12.22 10.43
C SER A 44 31.62 -12.95 9.31
N ILE A 45 30.98 -13.16 8.16
CA ILE A 45 31.55 -13.91 7.02
C ILE A 45 31.77 -13.05 5.78
N ARG A 46 31.45 -11.74 5.82
CA ARG A 46 31.56 -10.80 4.70
C ARG A 46 32.30 -9.53 5.13
N PRO A 47 33.08 -8.90 4.22
CA PRO A 47 33.80 -7.67 4.52
C PRO A 47 32.98 -6.38 4.27
N TYR A 48 31.68 -6.49 4.03
CA TYR A 48 30.80 -5.35 3.70
C TYR A 48 29.47 -5.45 4.47
N PRO A 49 28.77 -4.32 4.69
CA PRO A 49 27.52 -4.31 5.44
C PRO A 49 26.43 -5.17 4.78
N MET A 50 25.52 -5.72 5.57
CA MET A 50 24.42 -6.54 5.04
C MET A 50 23.48 -5.74 4.14
N ALA A 51 22.97 -4.60 4.63
CA ALA A 51 21.97 -3.79 3.92
C ALA A 51 22.13 -2.30 4.24
N LYS A 52 21.79 -1.43 3.27
CA LYS A 52 21.81 0.03 3.44
C LYS A 52 20.59 0.55 4.19
N PHE A 53 19.40 0.03 3.86
CA PHE A 53 18.13 0.43 4.46
C PHE A 53 17.36 -0.78 4.98
N TRP A 54 16.70 -0.58 6.12
CA TRP A 54 15.89 -1.57 6.82
C TRP A 54 14.48 -1.04 6.99
N LEU A 55 13.50 -1.73 6.42
CA LEU A 55 12.10 -1.29 6.45
C LEU A 55 11.28 -2.29 7.26
N HIS A 56 10.76 -1.83 8.40
CA HIS A 56 9.95 -2.67 9.29
C HIS A 56 8.52 -2.15 9.39
N CYS A 57 7.56 -2.95 8.93
CA CYS A 57 6.14 -2.66 9.10
C CYS A 57 5.72 -2.89 10.56
N HIS A 58 4.96 -1.95 11.12
CA HIS A 58 4.50 -2.06 12.49
C HIS A 58 3.34 -3.05 12.63
N HIS A 59 3.04 -3.47 13.86
CA HIS A 59 1.99 -4.45 14.12
C HIS A 59 0.58 -4.01 13.70
N LEU A 60 -0.21 -5.01 13.35
CA LEU A 60 -1.68 -4.95 13.29
C LEU A 60 -2.29 -5.44 14.61
N THR A 61 -3.16 -4.64 15.22
CA THR A 61 -3.98 -5.02 16.38
C THR A 61 -5.44 -5.16 16.00
N VAL A 62 -6.19 -5.94 16.78
CA VAL A 62 -7.63 -6.15 16.63
C VAL A 62 -8.32 -5.62 17.88
N ASN A 63 -9.17 -4.60 17.72
CA ASN A 63 -9.88 -3.93 18.81
C ASN A 63 -8.94 -3.53 19.96
N GLY A 64 -7.79 -2.94 19.62
CA GLY A 64 -6.76 -2.47 20.54
C GLY A 64 -5.91 -3.59 21.18
N LYS A 65 -6.12 -4.86 20.82
CA LYS A 65 -5.39 -6.01 21.37
C LYS A 65 -4.49 -6.64 20.32
N LYS A 66 -3.34 -7.19 20.74
CA LYS A 66 -2.46 -7.98 19.86
C LYS A 66 -3.25 -9.09 19.16
N MET A 67 -3.12 -9.18 17.84
CA MET A 67 -3.67 -10.29 17.06
C MET A 67 -2.86 -11.56 17.36
N SER A 68 -3.52 -12.63 17.81
CA SER A 68 -2.84 -13.90 18.14
C SER A 68 -3.80 -15.08 18.21
N LYS A 69 -3.30 -16.28 17.88
CA LYS A 69 -4.08 -17.53 17.98
C LYS A 69 -4.62 -17.76 19.39
N SER A 70 -3.78 -17.55 20.41
CA SER A 70 -4.14 -17.77 21.81
C SER A 70 -5.24 -16.84 22.34
N ARG A 71 -5.40 -15.66 21.74
CA ARG A 71 -6.51 -14.73 22.05
C ARG A 71 -7.77 -14.99 21.22
N GLY A 72 -7.73 -15.91 20.27
CA GLY A 72 -8.87 -16.24 19.40
C GLY A 72 -9.35 -15.07 18.54
N ASN A 73 -8.51 -14.06 18.29
CA ASN A 73 -8.89 -12.81 17.62
C ASN A 73 -8.21 -12.60 16.26
N ILE A 74 -7.85 -13.70 15.57
CA ILE A 74 -7.30 -13.61 14.22
C ILE A 74 -8.43 -13.30 13.25
N CYS A 75 -8.24 -12.27 12.43
CA CYS A 75 -9.10 -11.99 11.29
C CYS A 75 -8.41 -12.47 10.02
N TYR A 76 -9.08 -13.35 9.29
CA TYR A 76 -8.64 -13.80 7.98
C TYR A 76 -9.33 -12.99 6.88
N THR A 77 -8.67 -12.83 5.74
CA THR A 77 -9.24 -12.11 4.59
C THR A 77 -10.56 -12.71 4.13
N ASP A 78 -10.71 -14.05 4.16
CA ASP A 78 -11.94 -14.73 3.74
C ASP A 78 -13.13 -14.41 4.66
N MET A 79 -12.87 -14.17 5.95
CA MET A 79 -13.90 -13.73 6.88
C MET A 79 -14.39 -12.32 6.52
N LEU A 80 -13.47 -11.41 6.22
CA LEU A 80 -13.79 -10.04 5.82
C LEU A 80 -14.52 -10.01 4.47
N SER A 81 -14.13 -10.87 3.53
CA SER A 81 -14.85 -11.07 2.27
C SER A 81 -16.28 -11.57 2.51
N GLY A 82 -16.46 -12.51 3.45
CA GLY A 82 -17.79 -12.99 3.87
C GLY A 82 -18.66 -11.92 4.53
N GLU A 83 -18.05 -10.89 5.14
CA GLU A 83 -18.73 -9.70 5.68
C GLU A 83 -19.07 -8.65 4.61
N GLY A 84 -18.71 -8.89 3.35
CA GLY A 84 -19.04 -8.02 2.21
C GLY A 84 -17.96 -6.99 1.84
N TYR A 85 -16.75 -7.12 2.39
CA TYR A 85 -15.61 -6.28 1.97
C TYR A 85 -14.89 -6.89 0.77
N SER A 86 -14.65 -6.09 -0.26
CA SER A 86 -13.82 -6.49 -1.40
C SER A 86 -12.34 -6.63 -1.02
N LEU A 87 -11.56 -7.40 -1.80
CA LEU A 87 -10.12 -7.53 -1.56
C LEU A 87 -9.38 -6.20 -1.71
N GLU A 88 -9.84 -5.32 -2.60
CA GLU A 88 -9.31 -3.97 -2.77
C GLU A 88 -9.62 -3.08 -1.56
N GLU A 89 -10.77 -3.25 -0.92
CA GLU A 89 -11.13 -2.54 0.32
C GLU A 89 -10.27 -3.01 1.50
N ILE A 90 -10.04 -4.33 1.62
CA ILE A 90 -9.13 -4.90 2.60
C ILE A 90 -7.70 -4.40 2.35
N ARG A 91 -7.24 -4.42 1.10
CA ARG A 91 -5.94 -3.89 0.70
C ARG A 91 -5.82 -2.42 1.07
N PHE A 92 -6.81 -1.59 0.72
CA PHE A 92 -6.81 -0.17 1.05
C PHE A 92 -6.71 0.07 2.56
N PHE A 93 -7.51 -0.65 3.36
CA PHE A 93 -7.42 -0.57 4.82
C PHE A 93 -6.01 -0.87 5.34
N LEU A 94 -5.33 -1.86 4.77
CA LEU A 94 -3.97 -2.26 5.18
C LEU A 94 -2.88 -1.25 4.79
N ILE A 95 -3.05 -0.53 3.67
CA ILE A 95 -2.02 0.38 3.12
C ILE A 95 -2.31 1.86 3.34
N TYR A 96 -3.54 2.24 3.71
CA TYR A 96 -3.93 3.64 3.79
C TYR A 96 -3.11 4.42 4.84
N GLY A 97 -2.84 3.82 6.00
CA GLY A 97 -1.98 4.45 7.00
C GLY A 97 -0.48 4.23 6.73
N HIS A 98 0.37 5.05 7.34
CA HIS A 98 1.82 4.89 7.25
C HIS A 98 2.31 3.53 7.78
N TYR A 99 3.13 2.80 7.02
CA TYR A 99 3.54 1.42 7.31
C TYR A 99 4.28 1.24 8.66
N ARG A 100 4.96 2.29 9.13
CA ARG A 100 5.66 2.34 10.43
C ARG A 100 4.75 2.64 11.63
N ARG A 101 3.47 2.94 11.42
CA ARG A 101 2.50 3.19 12.49
C ARG A 101 1.71 1.92 12.78
N GLN A 102 1.40 1.70 14.05
CA GLN A 102 0.55 0.58 14.43
C GLN A 102 -0.84 0.72 13.80
N LEU A 103 -1.28 -0.31 13.08
CA LEU A 103 -2.60 -0.36 12.49
C LEU A 103 -3.57 -1.04 13.46
N ASN A 104 -4.76 -0.47 13.66
CA ASN A 104 -5.79 -1.08 14.49
C ASN A 104 -7.03 -1.44 13.67
N PHE A 105 -7.27 -2.73 13.50
CA PHE A 105 -8.48 -3.27 12.92
C PHE A 105 -9.62 -3.30 13.94
N SER A 106 -10.74 -2.72 13.54
CA SER A 106 -12.04 -2.75 14.19
C SER A 106 -13.09 -2.52 13.11
N GLY A 107 -14.35 -2.91 13.35
CA GLY A 107 -15.43 -2.63 12.40
C GLY A 107 -15.50 -1.14 12.02
N LYS A 108 -15.31 -0.24 12.99
CA LYS A 108 -15.31 1.21 12.77
C LYS A 108 -14.16 1.69 11.89
N THR A 109 -12.94 1.20 12.12
CA THR A 109 -11.77 1.64 11.33
C THR A 109 -11.78 1.06 9.93
N MET A 110 -12.26 -0.18 9.76
CA MET A 110 -12.49 -0.78 8.45
C MET A 110 -13.57 -0.02 7.66
N GLU A 111 -14.72 0.24 8.29
CA GLU A 111 -15.82 0.98 7.66
C GLU A 111 -15.40 2.40 7.26
N ALA A 112 -14.64 3.10 8.13
CA ALA A 112 -14.12 4.43 7.81
C ALA A 112 -13.20 4.42 6.58
N ALA A 113 -12.23 3.50 6.52
CA ALA A 113 -11.33 3.38 5.37
C ALA A 113 -12.07 3.01 4.08
N THR A 114 -13.00 2.05 4.16
CA THR A 114 -13.77 1.62 2.99
C THR A 114 -14.72 2.69 2.48
N ASN A 115 -15.37 3.45 3.37
CA ASN A 115 -16.19 4.60 2.97
C ASN A 115 -15.34 5.68 2.28
N ARG A 116 -14.15 5.98 2.80
CA ARG A 116 -13.20 6.90 2.17
C ARG A 116 -12.82 6.46 0.75
N LEU A 117 -12.51 5.18 0.56
CA LEU A 117 -12.23 4.62 -0.76
C LEU A 117 -13.44 4.70 -1.70
N ARG A 118 -14.64 4.38 -1.20
CA ARG A 118 -15.88 4.43 -1.99
C ARG A 118 -16.19 5.84 -2.45
N GLU A 119 -16.01 6.85 -1.61
CA GLU A 119 -16.16 8.25 -1.98
C GLU A 119 -15.17 8.65 -3.07
N PHE A 120 -13.89 8.32 -2.90
CA PHE A 120 -12.87 8.56 -3.92
C PHE A 120 -13.25 7.91 -5.26
N ARG A 121 -13.66 6.64 -5.22
CA ARG A 121 -14.13 5.89 -6.41
C ARG A 121 -15.32 6.55 -7.09
N ARG A 122 -16.25 7.16 -6.34
CA ARG A 122 -17.38 7.91 -6.94
C ARG A 122 -16.91 9.13 -7.73
N LEU A 123 -15.94 9.88 -7.20
CA LEU A 123 -15.33 11.02 -7.91
C LEU A 123 -14.61 10.55 -9.17
N VAL A 124 -13.80 9.50 -9.07
CA VAL A 124 -13.12 8.90 -10.22
C VAL A 124 -14.12 8.46 -11.28
N LYS A 125 -15.20 7.78 -10.88
CA LYS A 125 -16.24 7.30 -11.80
C LYS A 125 -16.93 8.44 -12.54
N SER A 126 -17.26 9.56 -11.87
CA SER A 126 -17.93 10.66 -12.56
C SER A 126 -17.04 11.34 -13.59
N ILE A 127 -15.73 11.42 -13.33
CA ILE A 127 -14.74 11.91 -14.30
C ILE A 127 -14.59 10.91 -15.45
N GLU A 128 -14.57 9.61 -15.17
CA GLU A 128 -14.49 8.54 -16.16
C GLU A 128 -15.70 8.54 -17.11
N GLU A 129 -16.91 8.70 -16.57
CA GLU A 129 -18.15 8.80 -17.36
C GLU A 129 -18.14 10.04 -18.29
N TRP A 130 -17.47 11.14 -17.89
CA TRP A 130 -17.30 12.33 -18.72
C TRP A 130 -16.18 12.20 -19.77
N ALA A 131 -15.18 11.35 -19.51
CA ALA A 131 -13.96 11.18 -20.29
C ALA A 131 -14.15 10.40 -21.62
N THR A 132 -15.12 10.81 -22.44
CA THR A 132 -15.50 10.11 -23.68
C THR A 132 -14.55 10.35 -24.87
N SER A 133 -13.58 11.26 -24.73
CA SER A 133 -12.62 11.54 -25.80
C SER A 133 -11.59 10.41 -25.94
N LYS A 134 -11.33 9.97 -27.17
CA LYS A 134 -10.22 9.04 -27.45
C LYS A 134 -8.83 9.66 -27.26
N ARG A 135 -8.76 11.00 -27.24
CA ARG A 135 -7.50 11.74 -27.07
C ARG A 135 -7.39 12.23 -25.63
N ALA A 136 -6.47 11.67 -24.87
CA ALA A 136 -6.08 12.18 -23.56
C ALA A 136 -5.10 13.35 -23.71
N ILE A 137 -5.43 14.50 -23.11
CA ILE A 137 -4.55 15.67 -23.00
C ILE A 137 -4.13 15.81 -21.55
N GLU A 138 -2.82 15.95 -21.32
CA GLU A 138 -2.30 16.22 -19.98
C GLU A 138 -2.64 17.65 -19.55
N SER A 139 -3.60 17.75 -18.62
CA SER A 139 -4.05 19.00 -18.02
C SER A 139 -3.17 19.40 -16.82
N VAL A 140 -3.39 20.62 -16.33
CA VAL A 140 -2.78 21.06 -15.05
C VAL A 140 -3.20 20.13 -13.90
N ILE A 141 -4.44 19.64 -13.92
CA ILE A 141 -4.99 18.75 -12.89
C ILE A 141 -4.28 17.38 -12.93
N SER A 142 -4.14 16.78 -14.12
CA SER A 142 -3.46 15.47 -14.23
C SER A 142 -2.00 15.54 -13.79
N ARG A 143 -1.30 16.65 -14.07
CA ARG A 143 0.07 16.87 -13.54
C ARG A 143 0.09 17.02 -12.02
N LYS A 144 -0.86 17.76 -11.44
CA LYS A 144 -0.97 17.92 -9.99
C LYS A 144 -1.23 16.58 -9.28
N ILE A 145 -2.12 15.74 -9.81
CA ILE A 145 -2.39 14.40 -9.27
C ILE A 145 -1.10 13.57 -9.21
N LYS A 146 -0.38 13.46 -10.34
CA LYS A 146 0.89 12.72 -10.39
C LYS A 146 1.93 13.29 -9.43
N LYS A 147 2.06 14.62 -9.38
CA LYS A 147 3.02 15.29 -8.51
C LYS A 147 2.72 15.04 -7.04
N VAL A 148 1.47 15.24 -6.60
CA VAL A 148 1.06 14.98 -5.21
C VAL A 148 1.33 13.53 -4.83
N PHE A 149 0.97 12.59 -5.70
CA PHE A 149 1.26 11.18 -5.45
C PHE A 149 2.76 10.91 -5.29
N VAL A 150 3.59 11.36 -6.24
CA VAL A 150 5.05 11.14 -6.20
C VAL A 150 5.68 11.82 -5.00
N ASP A 151 5.35 13.08 -4.72
CA ASP A 151 5.95 13.85 -3.62
C ASP A 151 5.72 13.17 -2.25
N HIS A 152 4.51 12.64 -2.00
CA HIS A 152 4.21 11.93 -0.76
C HIS A 152 4.72 10.48 -0.75
N MET A 153 4.72 9.77 -1.88
CA MET A 153 5.30 8.43 -1.94
C MET A 153 6.82 8.44 -1.79
N ASP A 154 7.52 9.46 -2.31
CA ASP A 154 8.96 9.65 -2.13
C ASP A 154 9.33 10.08 -0.70
N ASN A 155 8.36 10.57 0.07
CA ASN A 155 8.49 10.86 1.49
C ASN A 155 8.07 9.63 2.33
N ASP A 156 8.97 8.66 2.48
CA ASP A 156 8.78 7.44 3.32
C ASP A 156 7.47 6.65 3.03
N LEU A 157 6.99 6.64 1.77
CA LEU A 157 5.77 5.94 1.38
C LEU A 157 4.51 6.43 2.14
N HIS A 158 4.33 7.75 2.24
CA HIS A 158 3.14 8.37 2.83
C HIS A 158 1.89 8.19 1.95
N VAL A 159 1.31 6.98 1.98
CA VAL A 159 0.11 6.61 1.22
C VAL A 159 -1.13 7.39 1.66
N ASP A 160 -1.26 7.67 2.96
CA ASP A 160 -2.37 8.47 3.52
C ASP A 160 -2.40 9.85 2.88
N GLU A 161 -1.29 10.58 2.97
CA GLU A 161 -1.17 11.93 2.44
C GLU A 161 -1.27 11.96 0.91
N ALA A 162 -0.66 10.98 0.22
CA ALA A 162 -0.77 10.85 -1.23
C ALA A 162 -2.24 10.69 -1.67
N PHE A 163 -2.97 9.77 -1.02
CA PHE A 163 -4.37 9.50 -1.33
C PHE A 163 -5.27 10.68 -1.00
N ASP A 164 -5.11 11.28 0.18
CA ASP A 164 -5.94 12.40 0.63
C ASP A 164 -5.69 13.68 -0.18
N GLY A 165 -4.44 13.95 -0.58
CA GLY A 165 -4.12 15.05 -1.48
C GLY A 165 -4.74 14.87 -2.88
N MET A 166 -4.75 13.65 -3.40
CA MET A 166 -5.48 13.36 -4.64
C MET A 166 -7.00 13.51 -4.46
N TYR A 167 -7.56 13.03 -3.35
CA TYR A 167 -8.99 13.21 -3.04
C TYR A 167 -9.36 14.70 -3.02
N GLU A 168 -8.56 15.54 -2.35
CA GLU A 168 -8.80 16.98 -2.26
C GLU A 168 -8.84 17.61 -3.66
N ILE A 169 -7.86 17.30 -4.51
CA ILE A 169 -7.84 17.76 -5.90
C ILE A 169 -9.12 17.34 -6.63
N LEU A 170 -9.50 16.06 -6.57
CA LEU A 170 -10.66 15.54 -7.29
C LEU A 170 -11.98 16.12 -6.77
N SER A 171 -12.10 16.32 -5.46
CA SER A 171 -13.30 16.85 -4.81
C SER A 171 -13.59 18.31 -5.20
N GLY A 172 -12.56 19.07 -5.57
CA GLY A 172 -12.68 20.45 -6.05
C GLY A 172 -13.00 20.60 -7.54
N ILE A 173 -13.16 19.49 -8.28
CA ILE A 173 -13.42 19.52 -9.73
C ILE A 173 -14.92 19.65 -10.00
N ASP A 174 -15.31 20.71 -10.70
CA ASP A 174 -16.58 20.71 -11.44
C ASP A 174 -16.38 19.97 -12.77
N VAL A 175 -16.88 18.73 -12.85
CA VAL A 175 -16.67 17.85 -14.00
C VAL A 175 -17.27 18.42 -15.28
N LEU A 176 -18.37 19.17 -15.20
CA LEU A 176 -19.02 19.77 -16.37
C LEU A 176 -18.20 20.91 -16.98
N SER A 177 -17.30 21.52 -16.19
CA SER A 177 -16.38 22.56 -16.65
C SER A 177 -15.17 22.01 -17.42
N LEU A 178 -14.89 20.70 -17.31
CA LEU A 178 -13.74 20.07 -17.95
C LEU A 178 -13.99 19.78 -19.43
N LYS A 179 -12.97 19.97 -20.27
CA LYS A 179 -13.00 19.38 -21.62
C LYS A 179 -12.89 17.85 -21.49
N GLN A 180 -13.63 17.13 -22.33
CA GLN A 180 -13.62 15.66 -22.31
C GLN A 180 -12.21 15.07 -22.49
N SER A 181 -11.35 15.70 -23.30
CA SER A 181 -9.94 15.28 -23.47
C SER A 181 -9.07 15.50 -22.23
N GLU A 182 -9.37 16.51 -21.40
CA GLU A 182 -8.70 16.75 -20.13
C GLU A 182 -9.16 15.74 -19.07
N ALA A 183 -10.45 15.42 -19.04
CA ALA A 183 -11.00 14.34 -18.21
C ALA A 183 -10.34 13.00 -18.55
N SER A 184 -10.18 12.66 -19.84
CA SER A 184 -9.43 11.47 -20.28
C SER A 184 -7.95 11.51 -19.84
N GLY A 185 -7.34 12.69 -19.78
CA GLY A 185 -6.00 12.88 -19.22
C GLY A 185 -5.91 12.64 -17.71
N ILE A 186 -6.91 13.07 -16.95
CA ILE A 186 -7.02 12.82 -15.51
C ILE A 186 -7.18 11.32 -15.23
N VAL A 187 -8.10 10.65 -15.95
CA VAL A 187 -8.30 9.20 -15.81
C VAL A 187 -7.02 8.44 -16.13
N LYS A 188 -6.30 8.82 -17.19
CA LYS A 188 -4.99 8.23 -17.52
C LYS A 188 -4.00 8.38 -16.37
N ALA A 189 -3.88 9.58 -15.79
CA ALA A 189 -2.98 9.81 -14.66
C ALA A 189 -3.36 8.97 -13.43
N LEU A 190 -4.65 8.86 -13.10
CA LEU A 190 -5.13 8.03 -12.00
C LEU A 190 -4.85 6.54 -12.26
N ARG A 191 -4.96 6.07 -13.50
CA ARG A 191 -4.61 4.67 -13.84
C ARG A 191 -3.14 4.37 -13.66
N GLU A 192 -2.26 5.30 -14.04
CA GLU A 192 -0.81 5.18 -13.78
C GLU A 192 -0.51 5.12 -12.27
N VAL A 193 -1.18 5.94 -11.47
CA VAL A 193 -1.06 5.87 -10.00
C VAL A 193 -1.58 4.54 -9.46
N ASP A 194 -2.68 4.04 -10.00
CA ASP A 194 -3.30 2.79 -9.55
C ASP A 194 -2.50 1.53 -9.93
N GLU A 195 -1.48 1.63 -10.79
CA GLU A 195 -0.51 0.54 -10.99
C GLU A 195 0.23 0.20 -9.68
N VAL A 196 0.39 1.19 -8.79
CA VAL A 196 1.03 1.07 -7.48
C VAL A 196 0.03 0.65 -6.42
N LEU A 197 -1.05 1.43 -6.22
CA LEU A 197 -1.96 1.19 -5.10
C LEU A 197 -2.93 0.03 -5.37
N GLN A 198 -3.39 -0.14 -6.62
CA GLN A 198 -4.30 -1.21 -7.06
C GLN A 198 -5.62 -1.27 -6.29
N VAL A 199 -6.21 -0.10 -6.04
CA VAL A 199 -7.46 0.06 -5.28
C VAL A 199 -8.42 1.08 -5.92
N MET A 200 -7.95 1.96 -6.81
CA MET A 200 -8.74 3.08 -7.30
C MET A 200 -9.78 2.66 -8.33
N PHE A 201 -9.47 1.70 -9.19
CA PHE A 201 -10.42 1.19 -10.18
C PHE A 201 -10.90 -0.20 -9.75
N SER A 202 -12.23 -0.39 -9.69
CA SER A 202 -12.78 -1.72 -9.45
C SER A 202 -12.36 -2.61 -10.61
N LYS A 203 -11.61 -3.67 -10.32
CA LYS A 203 -11.55 -4.80 -11.24
C LYS A 203 -12.96 -5.37 -11.20
N GLY A 204 -13.67 -5.37 -12.33
CA GLY A 204 -14.94 -6.09 -12.39
C GLY A 204 -14.70 -7.50 -11.86
N VAL A 205 -15.62 -8.03 -11.05
CA VAL A 205 -15.52 -9.38 -10.50
C VAL A 205 -15.37 -10.35 -11.68
N GLN A 206 -14.13 -10.73 -11.99
CA GLN A 206 -13.89 -11.92 -12.78
C GLN A 206 -14.17 -13.05 -11.80
N ASN A 207 -15.39 -13.57 -11.87
CA ASN A 207 -15.75 -14.85 -11.28
C ASN A 207 -14.72 -15.86 -11.82
N CYS A 208 -13.76 -16.25 -10.98
CA CYS A 208 -13.04 -17.51 -11.15
C CYS A 208 -13.95 -18.65 -10.73
#